data_AF-A0A8C0GYG3-F1
#
_entry.id   AF-A0A8C0GYG3-F1
#
_cell.length_a   1.000
_cell.length_b   1.000
_cell.length_c   1.000
_cell.angle_alpha   90.00
_cell.angle_beta   90.00
_cell.angle_gamma   90.00
#
_symmetry.space_group_name_H-M   'P 1'
#
loop_
_entity.id
_entity.type
_entity.pdbx_description
1 polymer ?
#
loop_
_entity_poly.entity_id
_entity_poly.type
_entity_poly.pdbx_seq_one_letter_code
_entity_poly.pdbx_strand_id
1 'polypeptide(L)'
;MLMANTGRYAQREDFTVVVQPFFRNTIIPLDNNGKPDLSFFSMDCFHFTERGHAEMAIALWNNMLEPVGQKQSYNNFTHDRFKLKCPTPENPFLFTSRNSGLQNTTPAVGAGDPSVPYWAVILAAIAGVLVGSVLIGVLMSRRLKKHQHERDKATEVNLTAL
;
A
#
# COMPACT_ATOMS: atom_id res chain seq x y z
N MET A 1 12.44 -2.20 5.73
CA MET A 1 11.31 -1.25 5.76
C MET A 1 10.15 -1.77 6.61
N LEU A 2 9.79 -3.05 6.48
CA LEU A 2 8.69 -3.69 7.23
C LEU A 2 8.76 -3.48 8.75
N MET A 3 9.93 -3.68 9.40
CA MET A 3 10.10 -3.51 10.85
C MET A 3 9.65 -2.15 11.40
N ALA A 4 10.02 -1.06 10.73
CA ALA A 4 9.69 0.29 11.18
C ALA A 4 8.20 0.62 11.07
N ASN A 5 7.48 -0.06 10.16
CA ASN A 5 6.06 0.20 9.88
C ASN A 5 5.12 -0.80 10.57
N THR A 6 5.61 -1.61 11.50
CA THR A 6 4.81 -2.62 12.24
C THR A 6 3.91 -2.03 13.33
N GLY A 7 3.95 -0.71 13.56
CA GLY A 7 3.23 -0.06 14.67
C GLY A 7 3.80 -0.33 16.07
N ARG A 8 4.70 -1.30 16.22
CA ARG A 8 5.36 -1.64 17.51
C ARG A 8 6.00 -0.43 18.20
N TYR A 9 6.57 0.47 17.42
CA TYR A 9 7.28 1.66 17.91
C TYR A 9 6.42 2.92 18.02
N ALA A 10 5.09 2.82 17.80
CA ALA A 10 4.17 3.94 17.90
C ALA A 10 3.58 4.15 19.31
N GLN A 11 3.73 3.16 20.20
CA GLN A 11 3.07 3.14 21.52
C GLN A 11 3.65 4.15 22.52
N ARG A 12 4.93 4.52 22.36
CA ARG A 12 5.62 5.45 23.23
C ARG A 12 5.71 6.83 22.60
N GLU A 13 5.78 7.86 23.44
CA GLU A 13 5.88 9.26 23.00
C GLU A 13 7.33 9.74 22.93
N ASP A 14 8.23 9.08 23.64
CA ASP A 14 9.65 9.42 23.78
C ASP A 14 10.56 8.60 22.84
N PHE A 15 9.99 7.74 22.01
CA PHE A 15 10.73 6.90 21.08
C PHE A 15 9.97 6.71 19.76
N THR A 16 10.70 6.74 18.65
CA THR A 16 10.16 6.47 17.32
C THR A 16 11.23 5.88 16.41
N VAL A 17 10.80 5.15 15.39
CA VAL A 17 11.69 4.57 14.38
C VAL A 17 11.32 5.13 13.02
N VAL A 18 12.30 5.70 12.33
CA VAL A 18 12.11 6.28 10.99
C VAL A 18 13.18 5.73 10.05
N VAL A 19 12.74 5.14 8.94
CA VAL A 19 13.64 4.67 7.88
C VAL A 19 14.13 5.87 7.08
N GLN A 20 15.43 5.91 6.82
CA GLN A 20 16.07 6.91 5.96
C GLN A 20 16.42 6.24 4.62
N PRO A 21 15.61 6.39 3.56
CA PRO A 21 15.76 5.59 2.34
C PRO A 21 16.82 6.12 1.36
N PHE A 22 17.70 7.04 1.76
CA PHE A 22 18.70 7.67 0.87
C PHE A 22 19.62 6.67 0.14
N PHE A 23 19.72 5.42 0.59
CA PHE A 23 20.55 4.38 -0.04
C PHE A 23 19.77 3.37 -0.89
N ARG A 24 18.47 3.58 -1.14
CA ARG A 24 17.69 2.65 -1.99
C ARG A 24 18.08 2.72 -3.45
N ASN A 25 18.25 3.94 -3.96
CA ASN A 25 18.56 4.24 -5.34
C ASN A 25 19.93 4.92 -5.40
N THR A 26 21.00 4.15 -5.31
CA THR A 26 22.36 4.70 -5.29
C THR A 26 22.81 5.09 -6.69
N ILE A 27 23.18 6.36 -6.87
CA ILE A 27 23.83 6.86 -8.09
C ILE A 27 25.34 6.73 -7.90
N ILE A 28 26.01 5.99 -8.78
CA ILE A 28 27.47 5.82 -8.71
C ILE A 28 28.13 7.14 -9.11
N PRO A 29 29.02 7.72 -8.26
CA PRO A 29 29.76 8.91 -8.64
C PRO A 29 30.67 8.62 -9.82
N LEU A 30 30.72 9.54 -10.78
CA LEU A 30 31.58 9.43 -11.95
C LEU A 30 32.75 10.43 -11.85
N ASP A 31 33.91 10.02 -12.34
CA ASP A 31 35.08 10.87 -12.50
C ASP A 31 34.94 11.77 -13.76
N ASN A 32 35.95 12.60 -14.00
CA ASN A 32 35.98 13.49 -15.18
C ASN A 32 35.98 12.75 -16.53
N ASN A 33 36.21 11.44 -16.54
CA ASN A 33 36.21 10.58 -17.72
C ASN A 33 34.91 9.78 -17.86
N GLY A 34 33.93 9.99 -16.98
CA GLY A 34 32.66 9.25 -16.96
C GLY A 34 32.77 7.83 -16.42
N LYS A 35 33.86 7.47 -15.73
CA LYS A 35 34.05 6.16 -15.07
C LYS A 35 33.69 6.26 -13.58
N PRO A 36 33.38 5.15 -12.89
CA PRO A 36 33.18 5.18 -11.45
C PRO A 36 34.35 5.85 -10.71
N ASP A 37 34.06 6.88 -9.91
CA ASP A 37 35.06 7.58 -9.11
C ASP A 37 35.44 6.74 -7.89
N LEU A 38 36.59 6.06 -8.00
CA LEU A 38 37.10 5.19 -6.95
C LEU A 38 37.61 5.97 -5.71
N SER A 39 37.73 7.30 -5.76
CA SER A 39 38.18 8.10 -4.60
C SER A 39 37.18 8.09 -3.43
N PHE A 40 35.95 7.62 -3.66
CA PHE A 40 34.95 7.39 -2.61
C PHE A 40 35.15 6.07 -1.86
N PHE A 41 36.01 5.17 -2.35
CA PHE A 41 36.28 3.86 -1.77
C PHE A 41 37.74 3.71 -1.33
N SER A 42 37.94 2.91 -0.30
CA SER A 42 39.25 2.61 0.28
C SER A 42 40.08 1.73 -0.68
N MET A 43 41.31 1.40 -0.29
CA MET A 43 42.23 0.58 -1.10
C MET A 43 41.67 -0.81 -1.46
N ASP A 44 40.70 -1.31 -0.70
CA ASP A 44 40.01 -2.58 -0.98
C ASP A 44 38.81 -2.46 -1.94
N CYS A 45 38.53 -1.24 -2.42
CA CYS A 45 37.40 -0.93 -3.30
C CYS A 45 36.02 -1.29 -2.72
N PHE A 46 35.92 -1.49 -1.40
CA PHE A 46 34.68 -1.90 -0.73
C PHE A 46 34.28 -0.95 0.38
N HIS A 47 35.19 -0.65 1.31
CA HIS A 47 34.90 0.31 2.37
C HIS A 47 34.90 1.72 1.80
N PHE A 48 34.04 2.59 2.34
CA PHE A 48 34.07 3.99 1.96
C PHE A 48 35.31 4.68 2.54
N THR A 49 35.87 5.63 1.80
CA THR A 49 36.82 6.59 2.36
C THR A 49 36.11 7.57 3.28
N GLU A 50 36.88 8.43 3.95
CA GLU A 50 36.34 9.61 4.64
C GLU A 50 35.37 10.41 3.75
N ARG A 51 35.72 10.59 2.47
CA ARG A 51 34.87 11.26 1.48
C ARG A 51 33.55 10.52 1.29
N GLY A 52 33.57 9.20 1.06
CA GLY A 52 32.35 8.41 0.93
C GLY A 52 31.47 8.47 2.19
N HIS A 53 32.08 8.42 3.37
CA HIS A 53 31.38 8.56 4.65
C HIS A 53 30.73 9.94 4.84
N ALA A 54 31.44 11.02 4.50
CA ALA A 54 30.91 12.38 4.60
C ALA A 54 29.64 12.54 3.74
N GLU A 55 29.63 11.95 2.56
CA GLU A 55 28.54 12.07 1.60
C GLU A 55 27.29 11.30 2.05
N MET A 56 27.48 10.10 2.63
CA MET A 56 26.41 9.36 3.29
C MET A 56 25.87 10.09 4.52
N ALA A 57 26.74 10.74 5.31
CA ALA A 57 26.34 11.52 6.47
C ALA A 57 25.48 12.73 6.06
N ILE A 58 25.85 13.43 4.99
CA ILE A 58 25.04 14.52 4.42
C ILE A 58 23.68 14.00 3.93
N ALA A 59 23.67 12.87 3.23
CA ALA A 59 22.43 12.24 2.77
C ALA A 59 21.50 11.89 3.93
N LEU A 60 22.03 11.28 4.99
CA LEU A 60 21.29 11.00 6.22
C LEU A 60 20.75 12.28 6.86
N TRP A 61 21.59 13.31 7.03
CA TRP A 61 21.20 14.59 7.61
C TRP A 61 20.03 15.23 6.86
N ASN A 62 20.17 15.36 5.54
CA ASN A 62 19.14 15.91 4.68
C ASN A 62 17.84 15.12 4.78
N ASN A 63 17.93 13.79 4.86
CA ASN A 63 16.77 12.91 4.97
C ASN A 63 16.04 13.05 6.31
N MET A 64 16.76 13.33 7.41
CA MET A 64 16.14 13.65 8.70
C MET A 64 15.38 14.98 8.68
N LEU A 65 15.72 15.89 7.76
CA LEU A 65 15.05 17.17 7.52
C LEU A 65 13.94 17.10 6.45
N GLU A 66 13.53 15.90 6.04
CA GLU A 66 12.42 15.67 5.11
C GLU A 66 11.27 14.92 5.78
N PRO A 67 9.99 15.28 5.54
CA PRO A 67 8.86 14.59 6.14
C PRO A 67 8.79 13.12 5.69
N VAL A 68 8.37 12.24 6.60
CA VAL A 68 8.08 10.83 6.31
C VAL A 68 7.06 10.73 5.18
N GLY A 69 7.38 9.92 4.17
CA GLY A 69 6.60 9.81 2.93
C GLY A 69 7.15 10.65 1.77
N GLN A 70 7.94 11.69 2.06
CA GLN A 70 8.59 12.56 1.07
C GLN A 70 10.12 12.53 1.15
N LYS A 71 10.67 11.60 1.93
CA LYS A 71 12.11 11.40 2.08
C LYS A 71 12.73 10.98 0.75
N GLN A 72 13.83 11.63 0.40
CA GLN A 72 14.66 11.28 -0.74
C GLN A 72 15.13 9.83 -0.63
N SER A 73 15.03 9.09 -1.74
CA SER A 73 15.37 7.66 -1.79
C SER A 73 16.68 7.36 -2.52
N TYR A 74 17.39 8.39 -2.96
CA TYR A 74 18.67 8.27 -3.66
C TYR A 74 19.76 9.04 -2.93
N ASN A 75 21.00 8.63 -3.15
CA ASN A 75 22.17 9.36 -2.67
C ASN A 75 22.83 10.06 -3.86
N ASN A 76 23.17 11.34 -3.65
CA ASN A 76 23.96 12.11 -4.59
C ASN A 76 25.37 12.28 -4.01
N PHE A 77 26.31 11.50 -4.56
CA PHE A 77 27.73 11.50 -4.19
C PHE A 77 28.53 12.66 -4.83
N THR A 78 27.88 13.65 -5.45
CA THR A 78 28.57 14.88 -5.87
C THR A 78 29.14 15.59 -4.65
N HIS A 79 30.44 15.86 -4.67
CA HIS A 79 31.14 16.54 -3.59
C HIS A 79 30.86 18.05 -3.61
N ASP A 80 29.68 18.41 -3.12
CA ASP A 80 29.20 19.78 -3.03
C ASP A 80 28.71 20.04 -1.59
N ARG A 81 29.29 21.03 -0.91
CA ARG A 81 28.90 21.39 0.46
C ARG A 81 27.60 22.19 0.50
N PHE A 82 27.16 22.79 -0.60
CA PHE A 82 25.91 23.56 -0.65
C PHE A 82 24.65 22.68 -0.60
N LYS A 83 24.78 21.37 -0.77
CA LYS A 83 23.66 20.43 -0.68
C LYS A 83 23.18 20.16 0.75
N LEU A 84 23.91 20.63 1.76
CA LEU A 84 23.51 20.43 3.16
C LEU A 84 22.26 21.27 3.46
N LYS A 85 21.17 20.61 3.84
CA LYS A 85 19.93 21.28 4.23
C LYS A 85 20.07 21.86 5.64
N CYS A 86 19.53 23.06 5.81
CA CYS A 86 19.38 23.71 7.10
C CYS A 86 17.92 23.63 7.56
N PRO A 87 17.66 23.48 8.88
CA PRO A 87 16.32 23.68 9.43
C PRO A 87 15.79 25.08 9.11
N THR A 88 14.47 25.21 8.97
CA THR A 88 13.81 26.51 8.76
C THR A 88 12.98 26.89 10.00
N PRO A 89 12.59 28.17 10.16
CA PRO A 89 11.69 28.57 11.25
C PRO A 89 10.36 27.81 11.26
N GLU A 90 9.86 27.43 10.08
CA GLU A 90 8.62 26.66 9.92
C GLU A 90 8.79 25.19 10.29
N ASN A 91 9.98 24.63 10.09
CA ASN A 91 10.31 23.23 10.38
C ASN A 91 11.65 23.13 11.16
N PRO A 92 11.66 23.50 12.46
CA PRO A 92 12.89 23.60 13.23
C PRO A 92 13.38 22.25 13.81
N PHE A 93 12.59 21.18 13.66
CA PHE A 93 12.86 19.86 14.25
C PHE A 93 13.06 18.79 13.17
N LEU A 94 13.73 17.69 13.56
CA LEU A 94 13.85 16.51 12.72
C LEU A 94 12.47 15.87 12.49
N PHE A 95 12.25 15.35 11.29
CA PHE A 95 11.00 14.72 10.93
C PHE A 95 10.92 13.28 11.43
N THR A 96 9.83 13.03 12.15
CA THR A 96 9.41 11.78 12.73
C THR A 96 8.09 11.30 12.13
N SER A 97 7.68 10.08 12.44
CA SER A 97 6.32 9.62 12.11
C SER A 97 5.20 10.52 12.69
N ARG A 98 5.47 11.26 13.77
CA ARG A 98 4.47 12.08 14.47
C ARG A 98 4.33 13.52 13.94
N ASN A 99 5.38 14.11 13.35
CA ASN A 99 5.37 15.51 12.90
C ASN A 99 5.49 15.66 11.36
N SER A 100 5.31 14.57 10.60
CA SER A 100 5.42 14.60 9.13
C SER A 100 4.09 14.81 8.41
N GLY A 101 3.01 15.17 9.10
CA GLY A 101 1.68 15.36 8.49
C GLY A 101 0.99 14.07 8.00
N LEU A 102 1.64 12.90 8.14
CA LEU A 102 1.06 11.60 7.77
C LEU A 102 -0.09 11.15 8.70
N GLN A 103 -0.29 11.85 9.83
CA GLN A 103 -1.39 11.57 10.74
C GLN A 103 -2.78 11.78 10.12
N ASN A 104 -2.89 12.46 8.98
CA ASN A 104 -4.16 12.59 8.25
C ASN A 104 -4.52 11.34 7.43
N THR A 105 -3.71 10.27 7.46
CA THR A 105 -4.04 8.99 6.80
C THR A 105 -3.62 7.80 7.66
N THR A 106 -3.84 7.90 8.96
CA THR A 106 -4.22 6.69 9.70
C THR A 106 -5.74 6.68 9.68
N PRO A 107 -6.41 5.74 9.02
CA PRO A 107 -7.79 5.43 9.39
C PRO A 107 -7.74 5.23 10.90
N ALA A 108 -8.51 6.02 11.65
CA ALA A 108 -8.74 5.76 13.05
C ALA A 108 -9.35 4.35 13.13
N VAL A 109 -8.49 3.34 13.31
CA VAL A 109 -8.90 2.02 13.77
C VAL A 109 -9.32 2.23 15.22
N GLY A 110 -10.53 2.76 15.39
CA GLY A 110 -10.99 3.29 16.67
C GLY A 110 -11.94 4.48 16.59
N ALA A 111 -12.63 4.76 15.49
CA ALA A 111 -13.90 5.50 15.53
C ALA A 111 -14.64 5.38 14.20
N GLY A 112 -15.58 4.43 14.10
CA GLY A 112 -16.78 4.58 13.27
C GLY A 112 -16.65 4.44 11.75
N ASP A 113 -15.88 3.49 11.23
CA ASP A 113 -16.14 2.98 9.89
C ASP A 113 -17.22 1.89 10.01
N PRO A 114 -18.42 2.00 9.37
CA PRO A 114 -19.42 0.94 9.38
C PRO A 114 -18.90 -0.20 8.50
N SER A 115 -17.91 -0.91 9.03
CA SER A 115 -17.47 -2.20 8.53
C SER A 115 -18.68 -3.11 8.61
N VAL A 116 -19.35 -3.30 7.47
CA VAL A 116 -20.45 -4.25 7.33
C VAL A 116 -19.92 -5.57 7.89
N PRO A 117 -20.45 -6.03 9.02
CA PRO A 117 -19.81 -7.10 9.73
C PRO A 117 -19.92 -8.37 8.88
N TYR A 118 -18.88 -9.19 8.87
CA TYR A 118 -18.78 -10.34 7.96
C TYR A 118 -20.01 -11.27 8.02
N TRP A 119 -20.64 -11.38 9.20
CA TRP A 119 -21.91 -12.11 9.36
C TRP A 119 -23.06 -11.53 8.52
N ALA A 120 -23.13 -10.21 8.32
CA ALA A 120 -24.14 -9.58 7.48
C ALA A 120 -23.96 -9.92 5.99
N VAL A 121 -22.71 -10.05 5.53
CA VAL A 121 -22.39 -10.51 4.17
C VAL A 121 -22.82 -11.96 3.98
N ILE A 122 -22.56 -12.82 4.98
CA ILE A 122 -23.00 -14.23 4.96
C ILE A 122 -24.53 -14.32 4.90
N LEU A 123 -25.24 -13.56 5.76
CA LEU A 123 -26.70 -13.58 5.77
C LEU A 123 -27.30 -13.09 4.45
N ALA A 124 -26.74 -12.03 3.87
CA ALA A 124 -27.17 -11.51 2.57
C ALA A 124 -26.97 -12.55 1.44
N ALA A 125 -25.84 -13.27 1.44
CA ALA A 125 -25.56 -14.32 0.47
C ALA A 125 -26.55 -15.49 0.61
N ILE A 126 -26.81 -15.96 1.84
CA ILE A 126 -27.76 -17.05 2.10
C ILE A 126 -29.18 -16.64 1.67
N ALA A 127 -29.62 -15.44 2.03
CA ALA A 127 -30.93 -14.93 1.64
C ALA A 127 -31.07 -14.85 0.12
N GLY A 128 -30.04 -14.37 -0.59
CA GLY A 128 -30.02 -14.32 -2.05
C GLY A 128 -30.15 -15.71 -2.70
N VAL A 129 -29.43 -16.71 -2.19
CA VAL A 129 -29.50 -18.09 -2.70
C VAL A 129 -30.88 -18.70 -2.47
N LEU A 130 -31.49 -18.49 -1.30
CA LEU A 130 -32.83 -19.00 -1.01
C LEU A 130 -33.88 -18.38 -1.93
N VAL A 131 -33.86 -17.06 -2.08
CA VAL A 131 -34.80 -16.35 -2.97
C VAL A 131 -34.63 -16.80 -4.42
N GLY A 132 -33.39 -16.88 -4.90
CA GLY A 132 -33.09 -17.37 -6.24
C GLY A 132 -33.60 -18.80 -6.47
N SER A 133 -33.39 -19.70 -5.51
CA SER A 133 -33.83 -21.10 -5.59
C SER A 133 -35.35 -21.22 -5.63
N VAL A 134 -36.08 -20.43 -4.83
CA VAL A 134 -37.55 -20.40 -4.84
C VAL A 134 -38.08 -19.88 -6.17
N LEU A 135 -37.50 -18.80 -6.70
CA LEU A 135 -37.93 -18.23 -7.99
C LEU A 135 -37.72 -19.23 -9.15
N ILE A 136 -36.57 -19.91 -9.19
CA ILE A 136 -36.29 -20.95 -10.19
C ILE A 136 -37.28 -22.10 -10.04
N GLY A 137 -37.54 -22.57 -8.81
CA GLY A 137 -38.51 -23.63 -8.53
C GLY A 137 -39.93 -23.28 -9.00
N VAL A 138 -40.39 -22.04 -8.76
CA VAL A 138 -41.70 -21.56 -9.21
C VAL A 138 -41.78 -21.48 -10.73
N LEU A 139 -40.73 -20.97 -11.39
CA LEU A 139 -40.68 -20.90 -12.85
C LEU A 139 -40.68 -22.29 -13.50
N MET A 140 -39.90 -23.24 -12.96
CA MET A 140 -39.89 -24.62 -13.42
C MET A 140 -41.25 -25.29 -13.21
N SER A 141 -41.87 -25.11 -12.04
CA SER A 141 -43.21 -25.65 -11.74
C SER A 141 -44.28 -25.10 -12.68
N ARG A 142 -44.23 -23.81 -13.02
CA ARG A 142 -45.14 -23.19 -13.99
C ARG A 142 -44.91 -23.72 -15.41
N ARG A 143 -43.66 -23.92 -15.82
CA ARG A 143 -43.33 -24.52 -17.13
C ARG A 143 -43.79 -25.97 -17.22
N LEU A 144 -43.60 -26.77 -16.17
CA LEU A 144 -44.07 -28.15 -16.10
C LEU A 144 -45.60 -28.24 -16.19
N LYS A 145 -46.32 -27.42 -15.41
CA LYS A 145 -47.79 -27.35 -15.50
C LYS A 145 -48.28 -26.90 -16.88
N LYS A 146 -47.59 -25.93 -17.51
CA LYS A 146 -47.92 -25.50 -18.88
C LYS A 146 -47.73 -26.64 -19.89
N HIS A 147 -46.61 -27.35 -19.83
CA HIS A 147 -46.35 -28.49 -20.72
C HIS A 147 -47.33 -29.65 -20.49
N GLN A 148 -47.70 -29.94 -19.24
CA GLN A 148 -48.74 -30.93 -18.94
C GLN A 148 -50.08 -30.50 -19.55
N HIS A 149 -50.50 -29.25 -19.36
CA HIS A 149 -51.75 -28.75 -19.93
C HIS A 149 -51.76 -28.76 -21.47
N GLU A 150 -50.64 -28.46 -22.12
CA GLU A 150 -50.52 -28.56 -23.58
C GLU A 150 -50.57 -30.02 -24.07
N ARG A 151 -49.98 -30.97 -23.33
CA ARG A 151 -50.10 -32.41 -23.63
C ARG A 151 -51.51 -32.94 -23.45
N ASP A 152 -52.19 -32.55 -22.38
CA ASP A 152 -53.56 -32.99 -22.09
C ASP A 152 -54.53 -32.50 -23.18
N LYS A 153 -54.41 -31.23 -23.60
CA LYS A 153 -55.18 -30.68 -24.74
C LYS A 153 -54.89 -31.40 -26.06
N ALA A 154 -53.62 -31.68 -26.36
CA ALA A 154 -53.26 -32.40 -27.59
C ALA A 154 -53.82 -33.83 -27.59
N THR A 155 -53.92 -34.46 -26.42
CA THR A 155 -54.49 -35.80 -26.26
C THR A 155 -56.02 -35.77 -26.43
N GLU A 156 -56.71 -34.76 -25.89
CA GLU A 156 -58.17 -34.57 -26.03
C GLU A 156 -58.59 -34.26 -27.48
N VAL A 157 -57.83 -33.44 -28.21
CA VAL A 157 -58.09 -33.13 -29.64
C VAL A 157 -57.92 -34.38 -30.51
N ASN A 158 -56.95 -35.23 -30.22
CA ASN A 158 -56.77 -36.49 -30.94
C ASN A 158 -57.88 -37.52 -30.65
N LEU A 159 -58.48 -37.47 -29.45
CA LEU A 159 -59.56 -38.38 -29.05
C LEU A 159 -60.92 -37.99 -29.66
N THR A 160 -61.12 -36.70 -29.96
CA THR A 160 -62.35 -36.17 -30.58
C THR A 160 -62.32 -36.19 -32.12
N ALA A 161 -61.17 -36.50 -32.73
CA ALA A 161 -60.98 -36.62 -34.17
C ALA A 161 -61.15 -38.06 -34.72
N LEU A 162 -61.63 -38.99 -33.88
CA LEU A 162 -61.93 -40.40 -34.17
C LEU A 162 -63.44 -40.63 -34.02
#